data_AF-A0A2T7FVM6-F1
#
_entry.id   AF-A0A2T7FVM6-F1
#
_cell.length_a   1.000
_cell.length_b   1.000
_cell.length_c   1.000
_cell.angle_alpha   90.00
_cell.angle_beta   90.00
_cell.angle_gamma   90.00
#
_symmetry.space_group_name_H-M   'P 1'
#
loop_
_entity.id
_entity.type
_entity.pdbx_description
1 polymer ?
#
loop_
_entity_poly.entity_id
_entity_poly.type
_entity_poly.pdbx_seq_one_letter_code
_entity_poly.pdbx_strand_id
1 'polypeptide(L)'
;MSSQTMTSAEVLKTVRERRQSHWYPIYRDIYKAIGYATEFQQALAEATLSMTSPAEGVKRYVSSWFKIDQLYRKFIYHMQKSGQASLLGSLFESVENRYTTNFLLTVNDAWQDQIAKLSDWSVPRYAKQTDFYRDHAAKYRRRDQKVVVIVSDALRFEVAEECQREIRKLSRYDAQLKPMVSTLPSYTQLGMAALLPNEALTLSGDAAVSSFGEPTQGTVNRQKILGKGRAGDTAKAMKAEDFMNMKAEEGKALFRDHDILYLYHNRIDIIGDKLATEDRLTEAAEDAIEDLTKLVRKLTTANFSNILITADHGFLYQHRPLDQSDFSVADPTGSEILFKNRRFVIGRGLNETSGMKKFSSAELGLSGDLDVLIPNSINRMRVKGAGSRFVHGGASLQEVVIPVLKVGKRREADVGKVDVQIIVPGRSLISSGQTAVTLYQAQAVSEKQQQRDLLAGIYANDGTLISDEHNLTFDFASENARERELPLKFLLSREADQFNDQDVFLKLRERIGKTSHYEDYASHRFQLRRGITTDFDF
;
A
#
# COMPACT_ATOMS: atom_id res chain seq x y z
N MET A 1 -15.47 25.13 9.63
CA MET A 1 -15.56 23.92 10.46
C MET A 1 -16.93 23.88 11.12
N SER A 2 -17.97 23.44 10.40
CA SER A 2 -19.32 23.32 10.97
C SER A 2 -20.05 22.12 10.36
N SER A 3 -20.67 21.33 11.24
CA SER A 3 -21.51 20.12 11.06
C SER A 3 -20.88 18.72 11.23
N GLN A 4 -19.70 18.58 11.83
CA GLN A 4 -19.32 17.26 12.38
C GLN A 4 -20.15 17.00 13.65
N THR A 5 -21.12 16.09 13.56
CA THR A 5 -22.02 15.71 14.66
C THR A 5 -21.58 14.44 15.39
N MET A 6 -20.55 13.76 14.89
CA MET A 6 -19.96 12.56 15.47
C MET A 6 -18.43 12.69 15.52
N THR A 7 -17.82 12.17 16.56
CA THR A 7 -16.36 12.05 16.69
C THR A 7 -15.83 10.94 15.79
N SER A 8 -14.53 11.01 15.43
CA SER A 8 -13.88 9.95 14.65
C SER A 8 -14.02 8.57 15.29
N ALA A 9 -13.91 8.49 16.62
CA ALA A 9 -14.07 7.24 17.36
C ALA A 9 -15.48 6.65 17.23
N GLU A 10 -16.52 7.48 17.30
CA GLU A 10 -17.91 7.05 17.13
C GLU A 10 -18.21 6.59 15.70
N VAL A 11 -17.64 7.27 14.70
CA VAL A 11 -17.77 6.87 13.29
C VAL A 11 -17.11 5.52 13.05
N LEU A 12 -15.86 5.34 13.49
CA LEU A 12 -15.13 4.08 13.33
C LEU A 12 -15.81 2.93 14.08
N LYS A 13 -16.32 3.19 15.29
CA LYS A 13 -17.14 2.22 16.05
C LYS A 13 -18.41 1.83 15.27
N THR A 14 -19.11 2.80 14.68
CA THR A 14 -20.32 2.53 13.88
C THR A 14 -19.99 1.73 12.63
N VAL A 15 -18.93 2.10 11.89
CA VAL A 15 -18.44 1.35 10.72
C VAL A 15 -18.13 -0.10 11.11
N ARG A 16 -17.53 -0.31 12.28
CA ARG A 16 -17.22 -1.62 12.84
C ARG A 16 -18.48 -2.44 13.14
N GLU A 17 -19.42 -1.89 13.90
CA GLU A 17 -20.69 -2.55 14.26
C GLU A 17 -21.47 -2.95 13.00
N ARG A 18 -21.48 -2.09 11.97
CA ARG A 18 -22.17 -2.37 10.71
C ARG A 18 -21.63 -3.57 9.95
N ARG A 19 -20.40 -4.01 10.20
CA ARG A 19 -19.82 -5.23 9.59
C ARG A 19 -20.60 -6.50 9.88
N GLN A 20 -21.33 -6.52 11.00
CA GLN A 20 -22.12 -7.67 11.44
C GLN A 20 -23.56 -7.63 10.93
N SER A 21 -23.94 -6.55 10.25
CA SER A 21 -25.30 -6.41 9.73
C SER A 21 -25.49 -7.21 8.44
N HIS A 22 -26.73 -7.69 8.23
CA HIS A 22 -27.12 -8.48 7.06
C HIS A 22 -26.72 -7.83 5.73
N TRP A 23 -26.83 -6.50 5.63
CA TRP A 23 -26.58 -5.76 4.39
C TRP A 23 -25.12 -5.29 4.21
N TYR A 24 -24.22 -5.62 5.14
CA TYR A 24 -22.83 -5.19 5.04
C TYR A 24 -22.14 -5.61 3.74
N PRO A 25 -22.29 -6.84 3.22
CA PRO A 25 -21.65 -7.23 1.97
C PRO A 25 -22.01 -6.32 0.79
N ILE A 26 -23.23 -5.76 0.79
CA ILE A 26 -23.72 -4.83 -0.24
C ILE A 26 -23.13 -3.43 -0.04
N TYR A 27 -23.02 -2.95 1.20
CA TYR A 27 -22.57 -1.59 1.52
C TYR A 27 -21.11 -1.49 1.99
N ARG A 28 -20.33 -2.58 1.84
CA ARG A 28 -18.96 -2.72 2.35
C ARG A 28 -18.07 -1.56 1.95
N ASP A 29 -18.07 -1.22 0.66
CA ASP A 29 -17.20 -0.18 0.12
C ASP A 29 -17.59 1.22 0.59
N ILE A 30 -18.88 1.48 0.83
CA ILE A 30 -19.35 2.74 1.43
C ILE A 30 -18.78 2.88 2.85
N TYR A 31 -18.94 1.84 3.67
CA TYR A 31 -18.43 1.85 5.05
C TYR A 31 -16.91 1.95 5.11
N LYS A 32 -16.20 1.28 4.19
CA LYS A 32 -14.74 1.40 4.08
C LYS A 32 -14.31 2.79 3.66
N ALA A 33 -14.98 3.41 2.68
CA ALA A 33 -14.69 4.78 2.29
C ALA A 33 -14.88 5.74 3.49
N ILE A 34 -15.98 5.62 4.24
CA ILE A 34 -16.21 6.41 5.45
C ILE A 34 -15.10 6.21 6.49
N GLY A 35 -14.69 4.95 6.73
CA GLY A 35 -13.59 4.63 7.65
C GLY A 35 -12.27 5.28 7.24
N TYR A 36 -11.84 5.09 5.99
CA TYR A 36 -10.59 5.67 5.49
C TYR A 36 -10.62 7.19 5.45
N ALA A 37 -11.76 7.82 5.11
CA ALA A 37 -11.90 9.27 5.18
C ALA A 37 -11.78 9.79 6.63
N THR A 38 -12.31 9.05 7.60
CA THR A 38 -12.23 9.40 9.02
C THR A 38 -10.78 9.32 9.52
N GLU A 39 -10.10 8.22 9.24
CA GLU A 39 -8.69 8.03 9.57
C GLU A 39 -7.80 9.05 8.87
N PHE A 40 -8.07 9.37 7.59
CA PHE A 40 -7.36 10.40 6.83
C PHE A 40 -7.46 11.76 7.51
N GLN A 41 -8.66 12.17 7.91
CA GLN A 41 -8.87 13.47 8.56
C GLN A 41 -8.16 13.54 9.91
N GLN A 42 -8.18 12.46 10.68
CA GLN A 42 -7.46 12.37 11.95
C GLN A 42 -5.94 12.44 11.75
N ALA A 43 -5.39 11.60 10.86
CA ALA A 43 -3.96 11.57 10.56
C ALA A 43 -3.46 12.92 10.04
N LEU A 44 -4.24 13.62 9.22
CA LEU A 44 -3.91 14.95 8.74
C LEU A 44 -3.97 16.01 9.85
N ALA A 45 -4.97 15.96 10.73
CA ALA A 45 -5.10 16.90 11.84
C ALA A 45 -3.96 16.77 12.87
N GLU A 46 -3.45 15.56 13.06
CA GLU A 46 -2.31 15.26 13.95
C GLU A 46 -0.94 15.55 13.30
N ALA A 47 -0.89 15.69 11.97
CA ALA A 47 0.36 15.84 11.24
C ALA A 47 0.94 17.25 11.35
N THR A 48 2.17 17.35 11.85
CA THR A 48 2.99 18.56 11.72
C THR A 48 3.77 18.50 10.40
N LEU A 49 3.27 19.16 9.35
CA LEU A 49 3.85 19.17 7.99
C LEU A 49 4.97 20.20 7.82
N SER A 50 5.94 20.20 8.73
CA SER A 50 7.14 21.04 8.66
C SER A 50 8.41 20.21 8.77
N MET A 51 9.50 20.77 8.25
CA MET A 51 10.83 20.16 8.27
C MET A 51 11.91 21.23 8.17
N THR A 52 13.09 20.91 8.71
CA THR A 52 14.25 21.82 8.75
C THR A 52 15.37 21.40 7.82
N SER A 53 15.28 20.21 7.23
CA SER A 53 16.28 19.68 6.29
C SER A 53 15.68 18.62 5.36
N PRO A 54 16.33 18.34 4.21
CA PRO A 54 15.92 17.26 3.33
C PRO A 54 15.87 15.89 4.04
N ALA A 55 16.86 15.60 4.90
CA ALA A 55 16.91 14.34 5.62
C ALA A 55 15.74 14.18 6.62
N GLU A 56 15.31 15.27 7.24
CA GLU A 56 14.13 15.27 8.10
C GLU A 56 12.84 15.08 7.29
N GLY A 57 12.73 15.74 6.13
CA GLY A 57 11.58 15.57 5.23
C GLY A 57 11.37 14.11 4.83
N VAL A 58 12.43 13.45 4.36
CA VAL A 58 12.37 12.00 4.05
C VAL A 58 12.03 11.19 5.30
N LYS A 59 12.63 11.50 6.45
CA LYS A 59 12.38 10.77 7.71
C LYS A 59 10.91 10.83 8.11
N ARG A 60 10.32 12.03 8.11
CA ARG A 60 8.92 12.24 8.48
C ARG A 60 7.99 11.61 7.46
N TYR A 61 8.32 11.71 6.17
CA TYR A 61 7.55 11.06 5.12
C TYR A 61 7.41 9.56 5.34
N VAL A 62 8.53 8.87 5.52
CA VAL A 62 8.57 7.40 5.65
C VAL A 62 8.10 6.90 7.02
N SER A 63 8.06 7.77 8.04
CA SER A 63 7.61 7.39 9.38
C SER A 63 6.10 7.57 9.56
N SER A 64 5.50 8.59 8.94
CA SER A 64 4.07 8.90 9.15
C SER A 64 3.35 9.50 7.95
N TRP A 65 3.94 10.44 7.18
CA TRP A 65 3.15 11.15 6.17
C TRP A 65 2.74 10.30 4.97
N PHE A 66 3.50 9.24 4.63
CA PHE A 66 3.09 8.29 3.59
C PHE A 66 1.71 7.67 3.88
N LYS A 67 1.30 7.58 5.16
CA LYS A 67 -0.01 7.04 5.55
C LYS A 67 -1.15 7.96 5.12
N ILE A 68 -0.92 9.27 5.02
CA ILE A 68 -1.95 10.21 4.56
C ILE A 68 -2.24 9.97 3.08
N ASP A 69 -1.20 9.75 2.27
CA ASP A 69 -1.32 9.34 0.87
C ASP A 69 -2.05 7.99 0.74
N GLN A 70 -1.69 7.03 1.58
CA GLN A 70 -2.31 5.71 1.64
C GLN A 70 -3.81 5.80 1.92
N LEU A 71 -4.20 6.48 3.01
CA LEU A 71 -5.59 6.64 3.43
C LEU A 71 -6.42 7.37 2.37
N TYR A 72 -5.87 8.40 1.74
CA TYR A 72 -6.50 9.08 0.62
C TYR A 72 -6.72 8.13 -0.57
N ARG A 73 -5.71 7.37 -0.98
CA ARG A 73 -5.84 6.38 -2.08
C ARG A 73 -6.91 5.33 -1.76
N LYS A 74 -6.93 4.78 -0.54
CA LYS A 74 -7.94 3.79 -0.11
C LYS A 74 -9.35 4.37 -0.07
N PHE A 75 -9.49 5.62 0.37
CA PHE A 75 -10.77 6.33 0.32
C PHE A 75 -11.30 6.41 -1.13
N ILE A 76 -10.47 6.90 -2.06
CA ILE A 76 -10.87 7.03 -3.46
C ILE A 76 -11.19 5.67 -4.08
N TYR A 77 -10.38 4.65 -3.83
CA TYR A 77 -10.63 3.28 -4.30
C TYR A 77 -12.01 2.77 -3.87
N HIS A 78 -12.31 2.84 -2.56
CA HIS A 78 -13.58 2.34 -2.03
C HIS A 78 -14.78 3.21 -2.43
N MET A 79 -14.59 4.53 -2.56
CA MET A 79 -15.61 5.42 -3.10
C MET A 79 -15.98 5.02 -4.53
N GLN A 80 -15.00 4.79 -5.41
CA GLN A 80 -15.24 4.34 -6.78
C GLN A 80 -15.87 2.94 -6.83
N LYS A 81 -15.35 1.97 -6.06
CA LYS A 81 -15.91 0.60 -6.01
C LYS A 81 -17.34 0.55 -5.48
N SER A 82 -17.73 1.49 -4.62
CA SER A 82 -19.10 1.54 -4.11
C SER A 82 -20.15 1.83 -5.18
N GLY A 83 -19.78 2.50 -6.27
CA GLY A 83 -20.72 3.00 -7.27
C GLY A 83 -21.69 4.08 -6.75
N GLN A 84 -21.51 4.58 -5.52
CA GLN A 84 -22.42 5.51 -4.84
C GLN A 84 -21.85 6.94 -4.78
N ALA A 85 -21.47 7.48 -5.94
CA ALA A 85 -20.83 8.79 -6.05
C ALA A 85 -21.67 9.93 -5.44
N SER A 86 -22.99 9.93 -5.66
CA SER A 86 -23.88 10.97 -5.11
C SER A 86 -23.97 10.91 -3.58
N LEU A 87 -24.03 9.71 -2.99
CA LEU A 87 -24.09 9.53 -1.54
C LEU A 87 -22.81 10.01 -0.85
N LEU A 88 -21.65 9.72 -1.45
CA LEU A 88 -20.34 10.06 -0.90
C LEU A 88 -19.83 11.43 -1.37
N GLY A 89 -20.60 12.17 -2.18
CA GLY A 89 -20.13 13.36 -2.89
C GLY A 89 -19.58 14.45 -1.97
N SER A 90 -20.33 14.83 -0.92
CA SER A 90 -19.85 15.86 0.02
C SER A 90 -18.64 15.42 0.84
N LEU A 91 -18.54 14.12 1.15
CA LEU A 91 -17.37 13.56 1.83
C LEU A 91 -16.15 13.57 0.91
N PHE A 92 -16.34 13.18 -0.36
CA PHE A 92 -15.32 13.26 -1.40
C PHE A 92 -14.78 14.68 -1.54
N GLU A 93 -15.66 15.68 -1.69
CA GLU A 93 -15.26 17.09 -1.78
C GLU A 93 -14.41 17.53 -0.57
N SER A 94 -14.82 17.15 0.65
CA SER A 94 -14.06 17.47 1.86
C SER A 94 -12.68 16.80 1.89
N VAL A 95 -12.60 15.51 1.54
CA VAL A 95 -11.34 14.74 1.55
C VAL A 95 -10.40 15.21 0.44
N GLU A 96 -10.91 15.39 -0.78
CA GLU A 96 -10.13 15.84 -1.94
C GLU A 96 -9.51 17.21 -1.71
N ASN A 97 -10.30 18.18 -1.23
CA ASN A 97 -9.81 19.53 -0.96
C ASN A 97 -8.74 19.55 0.14
N ARG A 98 -8.91 18.75 1.20
CA ARG A 98 -7.92 18.62 2.29
C ARG A 98 -6.65 17.91 1.83
N TYR A 99 -6.78 16.86 1.04
CA TYR A 99 -5.61 16.14 0.54
C TYR A 99 -4.80 17.03 -0.40
N THR A 100 -5.45 17.71 -1.34
CA THR A 100 -4.75 18.56 -2.32
C THR A 100 -4.10 19.79 -1.68
N THR A 101 -4.82 20.54 -0.85
CA THR A 101 -4.33 21.83 -0.32
C THR A 101 -3.62 21.70 1.03
N ASN A 102 -4.27 21.07 2.03
CA ASN A 102 -3.72 20.98 3.38
C ASN A 102 -2.61 19.94 3.53
N PHE A 103 -2.55 18.92 2.67
CA PHE A 103 -1.49 17.91 2.71
C PHE A 103 -0.50 18.07 1.56
N LEU A 104 -0.93 17.76 0.34
CA LEU A 104 -0.05 17.55 -0.80
C LEU A 104 0.73 18.83 -1.19
N LEU A 105 0.04 19.96 -1.29
CA LEU A 105 0.67 21.27 -1.52
C LEU A 105 1.54 21.68 -0.32
N THR A 106 0.96 21.70 0.88
CA THR A 106 1.64 22.15 2.11
C THR A 106 2.95 21.41 2.37
N VAL A 107 2.95 20.07 2.28
CA VAL A 107 4.15 19.26 2.53
C VAL A 107 5.21 19.46 1.45
N ASN A 108 4.79 19.64 0.19
CA ASN A 108 5.72 19.81 -0.92
C ASN A 108 6.25 21.23 -1.06
N ASP A 109 5.55 22.25 -0.57
CA ASP A 109 6.09 23.61 -0.46
C ASP A 109 7.18 23.66 0.62
N ALA A 110 6.91 23.08 1.80
CA ALA A 110 7.93 22.98 2.87
C ALA A 110 9.14 22.12 2.45
N TRP A 111 8.92 21.10 1.61
CA TRP A 111 9.98 20.30 0.99
C TRP A 111 10.75 21.10 -0.06
N GLN A 112 10.05 21.86 -0.90
CA GLN A 112 10.63 22.72 -1.93
C GLN A 112 11.54 23.79 -1.32
N ASP A 113 11.18 24.35 -0.17
CA ASP A 113 12.05 25.26 0.59
C ASP A 113 13.38 24.62 0.97
N GLN A 114 13.41 23.30 1.17
CA GLN A 114 14.66 22.57 1.42
C GLN A 114 15.41 22.29 0.12
N ILE A 115 14.71 21.92 -0.96
CA ILE A 115 15.33 21.70 -2.28
C ILE A 115 15.96 22.98 -2.81
N ALA A 116 15.33 24.13 -2.61
CA ALA A 116 15.84 25.42 -3.09
C ALA A 116 17.26 25.71 -2.60
N LYS A 117 17.60 25.26 -1.39
CA LYS A 117 18.90 25.42 -0.72
C LYS A 117 19.97 24.43 -1.18
N LEU A 118 19.60 23.40 -1.94
CA LEU A 118 20.54 22.40 -2.43
C LEU A 118 21.36 22.94 -3.61
N SER A 119 22.68 22.73 -3.54
CA SER A 119 23.59 22.85 -4.68
C SER A 119 23.53 21.60 -5.56
N ASP A 120 23.56 20.43 -4.94
CA ASP A 120 23.53 19.13 -5.60
C ASP A 120 22.35 18.29 -5.13
N TRP A 121 21.88 17.39 -5.99
CA TRP A 121 20.83 16.45 -5.66
C TRP A 121 21.38 15.31 -4.79
N SER A 122 21.37 15.56 -3.50
CA SER A 122 21.79 14.60 -2.48
C SER A 122 21.03 14.85 -1.18
N VAL A 123 20.51 13.77 -0.60
CA VAL A 123 19.85 13.82 0.71
C VAL A 123 20.72 13.07 1.71
N PRO A 124 21.38 13.76 2.65
CA PRO A 124 22.25 13.11 3.62
C PRO A 124 21.54 11.98 4.38
N ARG A 125 22.26 10.89 4.67
CA ARG A 125 21.80 9.70 5.40
C ARG A 125 20.84 8.77 4.65
N TYR A 126 20.43 9.10 3.43
CA TYR A 126 19.60 8.23 2.61
C TYR A 126 20.37 7.72 1.40
N ALA A 127 20.07 6.48 1.01
CA ALA A 127 20.70 5.85 -0.15
C ALA A 127 20.26 6.58 -1.43
N LYS A 128 21.20 6.74 -2.38
CA LYS A 128 20.91 7.22 -3.73
C LYS A 128 20.47 6.06 -4.61
N GLN A 129 19.54 6.31 -5.52
CA GLN A 129 19.07 5.29 -6.46
C GLN A 129 20.18 4.72 -7.33
N THR A 130 21.13 5.55 -7.76
CA THR A 130 22.30 5.15 -8.56
C THR A 130 23.21 4.14 -7.85
N ASP A 131 23.12 4.06 -6.52
CA ASP A 131 23.90 3.13 -5.71
C ASP A 131 23.16 1.79 -5.46
N PHE A 132 21.91 1.66 -5.91
CA PHE A 132 21.04 0.51 -5.61
C PHE A 132 21.70 -0.83 -5.93
N TYR A 133 22.23 -0.99 -7.15
CA TYR A 133 22.84 -2.25 -7.56
C TYR A 133 24.00 -2.61 -6.62
N ARG A 134 24.92 -1.66 -6.39
CA ARG A 134 26.11 -1.84 -5.57
C ARG A 134 25.78 -2.21 -4.13
N ASP A 135 24.82 -1.51 -3.53
CA ASP A 135 24.56 -1.57 -2.09
C ASP A 135 23.49 -2.61 -1.73
N HIS A 136 22.73 -3.10 -2.71
CA HIS A 136 21.67 -4.09 -2.51
C HIS A 136 21.85 -5.36 -3.32
N ALA A 137 21.80 -5.31 -4.66
CA ALA A 137 21.87 -6.51 -5.49
C ALA A 137 23.25 -7.21 -5.38
N ALA A 138 24.33 -6.46 -5.61
CA ALA A 138 25.70 -6.95 -5.54
C ALA A 138 26.10 -7.42 -4.14
N LYS A 139 25.44 -6.92 -3.08
CA LYS A 139 25.70 -7.37 -1.70
C LYS A 139 25.47 -8.88 -1.51
N TYR A 140 24.45 -9.44 -2.16
CA TYR A 140 24.21 -10.89 -2.15
C TYR A 140 25.27 -11.63 -2.97
N ARG A 141 25.61 -11.07 -4.14
CA ARG A 141 26.62 -11.64 -5.03
C ARG A 141 28.00 -11.72 -4.40
N ARG A 142 28.42 -10.73 -3.60
CA ARG A 142 29.68 -10.81 -2.83
C ARG A 142 29.75 -11.99 -1.84
N ARG A 143 28.62 -12.66 -1.57
CA ARG A 143 28.51 -13.88 -0.74
C ARG A 143 28.14 -15.10 -1.57
N ASP A 144 28.26 -14.99 -2.89
CA ASP A 144 27.86 -15.99 -3.90
C ASP A 144 26.39 -16.43 -3.80
N GLN A 145 25.54 -15.56 -3.23
CA GLN A 145 24.11 -15.79 -3.11
C GLN A 145 23.39 -15.22 -4.33
N LYS A 146 22.48 -15.99 -4.93
CA LYS A 146 21.66 -15.52 -6.05
C LYS A 146 20.61 -14.52 -5.57
N VAL A 147 20.24 -13.56 -6.43
CA VAL A 147 19.28 -12.50 -6.10
C VAL A 147 18.36 -12.21 -7.26
N VAL A 148 17.09 -11.94 -6.96
CA VAL A 148 16.13 -11.39 -7.91
C VAL A 148 15.73 -9.98 -7.49
N VAL A 149 15.69 -9.07 -8.47
CA VAL A 149 15.23 -7.69 -8.32
C VAL A 149 13.95 -7.53 -9.13
N ILE A 150 12.88 -7.09 -8.48
CA ILE A 150 11.62 -6.70 -9.10
C ILE A 150 11.61 -5.18 -9.15
N VAL A 151 11.64 -4.61 -10.34
CA VAL A 151 11.47 -3.18 -10.57
C VAL A 151 10.01 -2.96 -10.93
N SER A 152 9.24 -2.37 -10.01
CA SER A 152 7.85 -2.00 -10.23
C SER A 152 7.78 -0.52 -10.59
N ASP A 153 7.47 -0.25 -11.86
CA ASP A 153 7.31 1.08 -12.44
C ASP A 153 6.27 1.89 -11.67
N ALA A 154 6.65 3.12 -11.29
CA ALA A 154 5.84 4.04 -10.48
C ALA A 154 5.38 3.49 -9.11
N LEU A 155 6.14 2.60 -8.46
CA LEU A 155 5.80 2.09 -7.13
C LEU A 155 6.15 3.10 -6.02
N ARG A 156 5.14 3.85 -5.56
CA ARG A 156 5.27 4.76 -4.41
C ARG A 156 5.58 4.03 -3.11
N PHE A 157 6.26 4.74 -2.21
CA PHE A 157 6.60 4.22 -0.88
C PHE A 157 5.39 3.70 -0.09
N GLU A 158 4.24 4.40 -0.13
CA GLU A 158 3.02 3.98 0.58
C GLU A 158 2.43 2.66 0.04
N VAL A 159 2.47 2.46 -1.28
CA VAL A 159 2.01 1.22 -1.92
C VAL A 159 2.95 0.07 -1.56
N ALA A 160 4.25 0.33 -1.52
CA ALA A 160 5.24 -0.66 -1.10
C ALA A 160 5.13 -1.02 0.39
N GLU A 161 4.68 -0.09 1.23
CA GLU A 161 4.36 -0.38 2.63
C GLU A 161 3.16 -1.33 2.75
N GLU A 162 2.08 -1.12 1.99
CA GLU A 162 0.98 -2.11 1.94
C GLU A 162 1.47 -3.46 1.42
N CYS A 163 2.26 -3.45 0.35
CA CYS A 163 2.85 -4.67 -0.21
C CYS A 163 3.71 -5.42 0.81
N GLN A 164 4.51 -4.69 1.61
CA GLN A 164 5.27 -5.28 2.72
C GLN A 164 4.34 -5.99 3.71
N ARG A 165 3.25 -5.34 4.12
CA ARG A 165 2.27 -5.92 5.06
C ARG A 165 1.61 -7.16 4.48
N GLU A 166 1.18 -7.13 3.21
CA GLU A 166 0.59 -8.31 2.54
C GLU A 166 1.57 -9.46 2.39
N ILE A 167 2.84 -9.20 2.09
CA ILE A 167 3.88 -10.23 2.04
C ILE A 167 4.12 -10.85 3.42
N ARG A 168 4.12 -10.04 4.49
CA ARG A 168 4.39 -10.53 5.86
C ARG A 168 3.22 -11.33 6.43
N LYS A 169 2.00 -11.16 5.91
CA LYS A 169 0.87 -12.05 6.19
C LYS A 169 1.07 -13.48 5.69
N LEU A 170 1.97 -13.71 4.73
CA LEU A 170 2.28 -15.04 4.25
C LEU A 170 3.12 -15.80 5.30
N SER A 171 2.77 -17.06 5.53
CA SER A 171 3.55 -17.94 6.41
C SER A 171 4.97 -18.12 5.89
N ARG A 172 5.95 -17.98 6.79
CA ARG A 172 7.39 -18.10 6.51
C ARG A 172 7.98 -16.93 5.72
N TYR A 173 7.29 -15.82 5.52
CA TYR A 173 7.85 -14.65 4.85
C TYR A 173 8.14 -13.53 5.85
N ASP A 174 9.26 -12.85 5.65
CA ASP A 174 9.52 -11.57 6.29
C ASP A 174 9.92 -10.56 5.22
N ALA A 175 9.67 -9.29 5.49
CA ALA A 175 9.96 -8.21 4.58
C ALA A 175 10.39 -6.96 5.33
N GLN A 176 11.48 -6.33 4.88
CA GLN A 176 12.00 -5.08 5.42
C GLN A 176 11.94 -3.99 4.35
N LEU A 177 11.16 -2.95 4.61
CA LEU A 177 11.13 -1.75 3.78
C LEU A 177 12.15 -0.71 4.25
N LYS A 178 12.91 -0.15 3.31
CA LYS A 178 13.76 1.02 3.52
C LYS A 178 13.52 2.04 2.41
N PRO A 179 13.65 3.35 2.69
CA PRO A 179 13.61 4.37 1.66
C PRO A 179 14.94 4.51 0.94
N MET A 180 14.83 4.98 -0.30
CA MET A 180 15.92 5.42 -1.17
C MET A 180 15.46 6.69 -1.90
N VAL A 181 16.38 7.56 -2.27
CA VAL A 181 16.08 8.79 -3.01
C VAL A 181 16.33 8.57 -4.49
N SER A 182 15.32 8.81 -5.33
CA SER A 182 15.40 8.64 -6.78
C SER A 182 16.42 9.61 -7.39
N THR A 183 16.85 9.33 -8.61
CA THR A 183 17.48 10.33 -9.48
C THR A 183 16.48 11.45 -9.83
N LEU A 184 17.01 12.59 -10.25
CA LEU A 184 16.23 13.65 -10.89
C LEU A 184 16.70 13.85 -12.35
N PRO A 185 15.78 14.11 -13.29
CA PRO A 185 14.32 14.03 -13.14
C PRO A 185 13.83 12.62 -12.75
N SER A 186 12.75 12.52 -11.98
CA SER A 186 12.22 11.25 -11.46
C SER A 186 11.34 10.52 -12.49
N TYR A 187 11.93 10.13 -13.62
CA TYR A 187 11.20 9.47 -14.71
C TYR A 187 11.76 8.11 -15.07
N THR A 188 10.93 7.31 -15.73
CA THR A 188 11.13 5.88 -16.00
C THR A 188 12.51 5.57 -16.58
N GLN A 189 12.95 6.29 -17.62
CA GLN A 189 14.21 5.90 -18.30
C GLN A 189 15.43 6.11 -17.40
N LEU A 190 15.52 7.23 -16.69
CA LEU A 190 16.62 7.51 -15.77
C LEU A 190 16.55 6.66 -14.51
N GLY A 191 15.36 6.53 -13.91
CA GLY A 191 15.16 5.71 -12.73
C GLY A 191 15.49 4.23 -12.98
N MET A 192 15.00 3.66 -14.09
CA MET A 192 15.34 2.27 -14.45
C MET A 192 16.83 2.11 -14.78
N ALA A 193 17.45 3.10 -15.43
CA ALA A 193 18.89 3.09 -15.67
C ALA A 193 19.65 3.08 -14.35
N ALA A 194 19.29 3.93 -13.39
CA ALA A 194 19.97 4.08 -12.11
C ALA A 194 20.01 2.80 -11.24
N LEU A 195 19.12 1.84 -11.47
CA LEU A 195 19.07 0.55 -10.76
C LEU A 195 20.05 -0.52 -11.32
N LEU A 196 20.78 -0.21 -12.38
CA LEU A 196 21.76 -1.07 -13.05
C LEU A 196 23.17 -0.89 -12.44
N PRO A 197 24.15 -1.77 -12.75
CA PRO A 197 25.54 -1.66 -12.29
C PRO A 197 26.30 -0.53 -13.00
N ASN A 198 25.81 0.70 -12.94
CA ASN A 198 26.42 1.82 -13.65
C ASN A 198 27.63 2.35 -12.90
N GLU A 199 28.62 2.84 -13.65
CA GLU A 199 29.68 3.70 -13.15
C GLU A 199 29.31 5.17 -13.34
N ALA A 200 28.85 5.52 -14.54
CA ALA A 200 28.32 6.82 -14.91
C ALA A 200 27.02 6.66 -15.72
N LEU A 201 26.12 7.62 -15.54
CA LEU A 201 24.89 7.77 -16.32
C LEU A 201 24.95 9.06 -17.11
N THR A 202 24.68 8.99 -18.42
CA THR A 202 24.66 10.17 -19.29
C THR A 202 23.25 10.41 -19.78
N LEU A 203 22.74 11.61 -19.54
CA LEU A 203 21.45 12.09 -20.04
C LEU A 203 21.65 12.71 -21.43
N SER A 204 20.79 12.34 -22.37
CA SER A 204 20.77 12.89 -23.73
C SER A 204 19.65 13.92 -23.88
N GLY A 205 19.76 14.78 -24.91
CA GLY A 205 18.83 15.89 -25.14
C GLY A 205 17.37 15.47 -25.33
N ASP A 206 17.13 14.27 -25.83
CA ASP A 206 15.81 13.65 -26.04
C ASP A 206 15.29 12.88 -24.81
N ALA A 207 15.91 13.12 -23.63
CA ALA A 207 15.68 12.39 -22.39
C ALA A 207 16.08 10.89 -22.43
N ALA A 208 16.82 10.43 -23.45
CA ALA A 208 17.41 9.10 -23.44
C ALA A 208 18.56 9.00 -22.43
N VAL A 209 18.79 7.80 -21.90
CA VAL A 209 19.83 7.53 -20.90
C VAL A 209 20.75 6.42 -21.36
N SER A 210 22.05 6.65 -21.23
CA SER A 210 23.09 5.67 -21.50
C SER A 210 23.95 5.39 -20.27
N SER A 211 24.53 4.18 -20.24
CA SER A 211 25.59 3.80 -19.31
C SER A 211 26.65 2.98 -20.04
N PHE A 212 27.93 3.15 -19.68
CA PHE A 212 29.05 2.59 -20.43
C PHE A 212 29.02 2.95 -21.93
N GLY A 213 28.50 4.13 -22.27
CA GLY A 213 28.28 4.56 -23.66
C GLY A 213 27.17 3.81 -24.41
N GLU A 214 26.45 2.90 -23.76
CA GLU A 214 25.38 2.10 -24.36
C GLU A 214 23.99 2.57 -23.90
N PRO A 215 22.97 2.57 -24.77
CA PRO A 215 21.60 2.90 -24.37
C PRO A 215 21.08 1.96 -23.27
N THR A 216 20.30 2.47 -22.33
CA THR A 216 19.66 1.64 -21.28
C THR A 216 18.19 1.31 -21.59
N GLN A 217 17.66 1.82 -22.70
CA GLN A 217 16.26 1.64 -23.06
C GLN A 217 15.96 0.21 -23.50
N GLY A 218 14.91 -0.38 -22.91
CA GLY A 218 14.43 -1.72 -23.23
C GLY A 218 15.18 -2.84 -22.49
N THR A 219 14.46 -3.92 -22.23
CA THR A 219 14.92 -5.06 -21.40
C THR A 219 16.20 -5.71 -21.91
N VAL A 220 16.38 -5.79 -23.24
CA VAL A 220 17.58 -6.38 -23.85
C VAL A 220 18.84 -5.58 -23.50
N ASN A 221 18.79 -4.26 -23.61
CA ASN A 221 19.92 -3.41 -23.30
C ASN A 221 20.24 -3.40 -21.80
N ARG A 222 19.20 -3.38 -20.95
CA ARG A 222 19.37 -3.51 -19.50
C ARG A 222 20.01 -4.83 -19.12
N GLN A 223 19.66 -5.94 -19.78
CA GLN A 223 20.32 -7.24 -19.56
C GLN A 223 21.82 -7.18 -19.89
N LYS A 224 22.19 -6.54 -21.01
CA LYS A 224 23.60 -6.38 -21.39
C LYS A 224 24.38 -5.60 -20.33
N ILE A 225 23.81 -4.50 -19.83
CA ILE A 225 24.42 -3.68 -18.78
C ILE A 225 24.51 -4.47 -17.46
N LEU A 226 23.48 -5.23 -17.08
CA LEU A 226 23.52 -6.11 -15.90
C LEU A 226 24.68 -7.11 -15.96
N GLY A 227 24.96 -7.65 -17.15
CA GLY A 227 26.09 -8.54 -17.39
C GLY A 227 27.47 -7.90 -17.18
N LYS A 228 27.55 -6.56 -17.11
CA LYS A 228 28.77 -5.80 -16.78
C LYS A 228 28.98 -5.59 -15.28
N GLY A 229 28.11 -6.16 -14.43
CA GLY A 229 28.17 -6.03 -12.98
C GLY A 229 29.40 -6.69 -12.34
N ARG A 230 29.22 -7.83 -11.67
CA ARG A 230 30.35 -8.59 -11.11
C ARG A 230 30.86 -9.56 -12.18
N ALA A 231 32.17 -9.54 -12.45
CA ALA A 231 32.78 -10.49 -13.38
C ALA A 231 32.45 -11.95 -13.01
N GLY A 232 32.01 -12.73 -14.00
CA GLY A 232 31.61 -14.13 -13.84
C GLY A 232 30.14 -14.36 -13.46
N ASP A 233 29.40 -13.31 -13.04
CA ASP A 233 27.97 -13.45 -12.77
C ASP A 233 27.17 -13.56 -14.09
N THR A 234 26.17 -14.43 -14.08
CA THR A 234 25.21 -14.59 -15.16
C THR A 234 23.94 -13.79 -14.86
N ALA A 235 23.51 -12.92 -15.78
CA ALA A 235 22.38 -12.02 -15.58
C ALA A 235 21.23 -12.25 -16.59
N LYS A 236 19.99 -12.17 -16.11
CA LYS A 236 18.77 -12.19 -16.93
C LYS A 236 17.89 -10.99 -16.63
N ALA A 237 17.27 -10.43 -17.66
CA ALA A 237 16.19 -9.46 -17.53
C ALA A 237 14.97 -9.89 -18.34
N MET A 238 13.78 -9.73 -17.79
CA MET A 238 12.51 -10.06 -18.47
C MET A 238 11.33 -9.32 -17.84
N LYS A 239 10.14 -9.40 -18.45
CA LYS A 239 8.93 -8.89 -17.82
C LYS A 239 8.49 -9.81 -16.69
N ALA A 240 7.89 -9.23 -15.66
CA ALA A 240 7.29 -9.97 -14.56
C ALA A 240 6.16 -10.90 -15.04
N GLU A 241 5.36 -10.44 -16.01
CA GLU A 241 4.28 -11.23 -16.63
C GLU A 241 4.80 -12.50 -17.31
N ASP A 242 5.90 -12.39 -18.08
CA ASP A 242 6.52 -13.54 -18.73
C ASP A 242 6.95 -14.60 -17.70
N PHE A 243 7.51 -14.17 -16.56
CA PHE A 243 7.84 -15.08 -15.45
C PHE A 243 6.58 -15.68 -14.80
N MET A 244 5.51 -14.90 -14.66
CA MET A 244 4.23 -15.38 -14.16
C MET A 244 3.55 -16.39 -15.09
N ASN A 245 3.90 -16.44 -16.37
CA ASN A 245 3.40 -17.43 -17.32
C ASN A 245 4.26 -18.71 -17.41
N MET A 246 5.46 -18.73 -16.85
CA MET A 246 6.34 -19.90 -16.84
C MET A 246 5.81 -21.07 -15.99
N LYS A 247 6.10 -22.29 -16.42
CA LYS A 247 5.96 -23.50 -15.59
C LYS A 247 7.01 -23.51 -14.47
N ALA A 248 6.76 -24.29 -13.43
CA ALA A 248 7.64 -24.37 -12.27
C ALA A 248 9.09 -24.77 -12.64
N GLU A 249 9.26 -25.72 -13.57
CA GLU A 249 10.58 -26.18 -14.00
C GLU A 249 11.38 -25.12 -14.78
N GLU A 250 10.71 -24.28 -15.57
CA GLU A 250 11.34 -23.16 -16.28
C GLU A 250 11.83 -22.10 -15.29
N GLY A 251 11.03 -21.80 -14.24
CA GLY A 251 11.45 -20.91 -13.16
C GLY A 251 12.68 -21.46 -12.39
N LYS A 252 12.73 -22.76 -12.12
CA LYS A 252 13.89 -23.41 -11.49
C LYS A 252 15.12 -23.43 -12.40
N ALA A 253 14.93 -23.57 -13.71
CA ALA A 253 16.01 -23.45 -14.69
C ALA A 253 16.59 -22.02 -14.67
N LEU A 254 15.74 -20.99 -14.68
CA LEU A 254 16.21 -19.60 -14.52
C LEU A 254 17.03 -19.40 -13.25
N PHE A 255 16.56 -19.93 -12.11
CA PHE A 255 17.32 -19.88 -10.85
C PHE A 255 18.67 -20.61 -10.96
N ARG A 256 18.74 -21.74 -11.67
CA ARG A 256 19.98 -22.50 -11.84
C ARG A 256 20.98 -21.76 -12.72
N ASP A 257 20.52 -21.20 -13.82
CA ASP A 257 21.36 -20.70 -14.91
C ASP A 257 21.77 -19.24 -14.73
N HIS A 258 21.15 -18.50 -13.81
CA HIS A 258 21.42 -17.08 -13.58
C HIS A 258 21.73 -16.78 -12.12
N ASP A 259 22.69 -15.89 -11.89
CA ASP A 259 23.06 -15.38 -10.57
C ASP A 259 22.21 -14.16 -10.16
N ILE A 260 21.82 -13.36 -11.16
CA ILE A 260 21.02 -12.16 -10.99
C ILE A 260 19.84 -12.19 -11.98
N LEU A 261 18.62 -12.03 -11.47
CA LEU A 261 17.42 -11.89 -12.28
C LEU A 261 16.78 -10.53 -12.04
N TYR A 262 16.49 -9.78 -13.10
CA TYR A 262 15.70 -8.54 -13.05
C TYR A 262 14.34 -8.77 -13.71
N LEU A 263 13.26 -8.47 -12.98
CA LEU A 263 11.89 -8.55 -13.44
C LEU A 263 11.28 -7.15 -13.49
N TYR A 264 10.74 -6.76 -14.64
CA TYR A 264 10.08 -5.47 -14.84
C TYR A 264 8.56 -5.64 -14.75
N HIS A 265 7.94 -4.91 -13.81
CA HIS A 265 6.50 -4.84 -13.57
C HIS A 265 6.05 -3.39 -13.76
N ASN A 266 4.90 -3.13 -14.39
CA ASN A 266 4.51 -1.77 -14.77
C ASN A 266 3.02 -1.43 -14.61
N ARG A 267 2.30 -2.16 -13.74
CA ARG A 267 0.84 -2.04 -13.55
C ARG A 267 0.38 -0.61 -13.29
N ILE A 268 1.06 0.11 -12.39
CA ILE A 268 0.66 1.46 -11.97
C ILE A 268 0.90 2.46 -13.09
N ASP A 269 2.12 2.50 -13.62
CA ASP A 269 2.51 3.48 -14.65
C ASP A 269 1.68 3.34 -15.93
N ILE A 270 1.48 2.12 -16.45
CA ILE A 270 0.73 1.91 -17.69
C ILE A 270 -0.74 2.36 -17.61
N ILE A 271 -1.32 2.35 -16.41
CA ILE A 271 -2.68 2.82 -16.14
C ILE A 271 -2.67 4.33 -15.84
N GLY A 272 -1.71 4.80 -15.06
CA GLY A 272 -1.61 6.19 -14.63
C GLY A 272 -1.24 7.17 -15.74
N ASP A 273 -0.31 6.82 -16.63
CA ASP A 273 0.21 7.78 -17.61
C ASP A 273 -0.78 8.10 -18.75
N LYS A 274 -1.77 7.23 -18.96
CA LYS A 274 -2.76 7.39 -20.03
C LYS A 274 -3.99 8.14 -19.53
N LEU A 275 -4.31 9.25 -20.20
CA LEU A 275 -5.53 10.04 -19.95
C LEU A 275 -6.81 9.18 -19.92
N ALA A 276 -6.89 8.15 -20.76
CA ALA A 276 -8.06 7.28 -20.86
C ALA A 276 -8.22 6.27 -19.70
N THR A 277 -7.20 6.14 -18.82
CA THR A 277 -7.21 5.15 -17.74
C THR A 277 -6.72 5.68 -16.39
N GLU A 278 -6.24 6.93 -16.31
CA GLU A 278 -5.68 7.53 -15.09
C GLU A 278 -6.69 7.62 -13.93
N ASP A 279 -7.99 7.51 -14.21
CA ASP A 279 -9.05 7.41 -13.22
C ASP A 279 -9.07 6.09 -12.45
N ARG A 280 -8.46 5.03 -13.00
CA ARG A 280 -8.32 3.70 -12.38
C ARG A 280 -7.01 3.49 -11.62
N LEU A 281 -6.24 4.55 -11.39
CA LEU A 281 -4.93 4.46 -10.73
C LEU A 281 -5.01 3.79 -9.36
N THR A 282 -6.05 4.07 -8.58
CA THR A 282 -6.21 3.52 -7.22
C THR A 282 -6.45 2.00 -7.25
N GLU A 283 -7.19 1.50 -8.24
CA GLU A 283 -7.34 0.08 -8.53
C GLU A 283 -6.02 -0.54 -8.99
N ALA A 284 -5.29 0.13 -9.88
CA ALA A 284 -3.98 -0.34 -10.34
C ALA A 284 -2.96 -0.49 -9.20
N ALA A 285 -3.05 0.32 -8.14
CA ALA A 285 -2.22 0.17 -6.95
C ALA A 285 -2.59 -1.08 -6.13
N GLU A 286 -3.89 -1.39 -5.97
CA GLU A 286 -4.33 -2.64 -5.32
C GLU A 286 -3.91 -3.87 -6.12
N ASP A 287 -4.09 -3.82 -7.45
CA ASP A 287 -3.67 -4.88 -8.36
C ASP A 287 -2.14 -5.08 -8.31
N ALA A 288 -1.36 -4.01 -8.24
CA ALA A 288 0.10 -4.09 -8.12
C ALA A 288 0.52 -4.78 -6.81
N ILE A 289 -0.15 -4.50 -5.69
CA ILE A 289 0.12 -5.17 -4.41
C ILE A 289 -0.16 -6.68 -4.53
N GLU A 290 -1.27 -7.05 -5.16
CA GLU A 290 -1.63 -8.45 -5.39
C GLU A 290 -0.65 -9.16 -6.35
N ASP A 291 -0.31 -8.52 -7.46
CA ASP A 291 0.64 -9.00 -8.46
C ASP A 291 2.01 -9.26 -7.84
N LEU A 292 2.55 -8.31 -7.07
CA LEU A 292 3.84 -8.43 -6.38
C LEU A 292 3.82 -9.54 -5.33
N THR A 293 2.73 -9.66 -4.56
CA THR A 293 2.57 -10.71 -3.55
C THR A 293 2.54 -12.11 -4.18
N LYS A 294 1.81 -12.27 -5.30
CA LYS A 294 1.79 -13.52 -6.09
C LYS A 294 3.16 -13.82 -6.69
N LEU A 295 3.84 -12.82 -7.23
CA LEU A 295 5.16 -12.95 -7.83
C LEU A 295 6.20 -13.40 -6.81
N VAL A 296 6.21 -12.83 -5.60
CA VAL A 296 7.05 -13.29 -4.48
C VAL A 296 6.84 -14.77 -4.18
N ARG A 297 5.58 -15.23 -4.09
CA ARG A 297 5.29 -16.66 -3.87
C ARG A 297 5.79 -17.55 -4.99
N LYS A 298 5.62 -17.12 -6.24
CA LYS A 298 6.06 -17.87 -7.41
C LYS A 298 7.60 -17.96 -7.46
N LEU A 299 8.29 -16.86 -7.19
CA LEU A 299 9.76 -16.80 -7.13
C LEU A 299 10.32 -17.78 -6.08
N THR A 300 9.75 -17.82 -4.88
CA THR A 300 10.24 -18.77 -3.87
C THR A 300 9.93 -20.24 -4.19
N THR A 301 8.89 -20.51 -4.98
CA THR A 301 8.61 -21.86 -5.51
C THR A 301 9.66 -22.26 -6.55
N ALA A 302 10.24 -21.28 -7.24
CA ALA A 302 11.38 -21.41 -8.15
C ALA A 302 12.75 -21.30 -7.46
N ASN A 303 12.83 -21.46 -6.13
CA ASN A 303 14.04 -21.40 -5.29
C ASN A 303 14.69 -20.02 -5.08
N PHE A 304 14.12 -18.93 -5.58
CA PHE A 304 14.63 -17.59 -5.26
C PHE A 304 14.28 -17.21 -3.82
N SER A 305 15.28 -17.07 -2.95
CA SER A 305 15.10 -16.73 -1.53
C SER A 305 15.50 -15.29 -1.17
N ASN A 306 16.31 -14.64 -2.00
CA ASN A 306 16.72 -13.24 -1.84
C ASN A 306 15.99 -12.40 -2.88
N ILE A 307 14.91 -11.75 -2.46
CA ILE A 307 14.06 -10.97 -3.35
C ILE A 307 14.15 -9.50 -2.92
N LEU A 308 14.43 -8.64 -3.90
CA LEU A 308 14.41 -7.18 -3.75
C LEU A 308 13.26 -6.64 -4.59
N ILE A 309 12.45 -5.73 -4.05
CA ILE A 309 11.42 -4.99 -4.78
C ILE A 309 11.73 -3.51 -4.65
N THR A 310 11.73 -2.78 -5.76
CA THR A 310 12.03 -1.35 -5.79
C THR A 310 11.28 -0.66 -6.94
N ALA A 311 11.48 0.65 -7.07
CA ALA A 311 10.88 1.48 -8.10
C ALA A 311 11.94 2.31 -8.83
N ASP A 312 11.63 2.69 -10.05
CA ASP A 312 12.33 3.73 -10.80
C ASP A 312 11.93 5.14 -10.35
N HIS A 313 10.65 5.36 -10.05
CA HIS A 313 10.13 6.59 -9.44
C HIS A 313 8.84 6.31 -8.66
N GLY A 314 8.39 7.30 -7.89
CA GLY A 314 7.01 7.40 -7.43
C GLY A 314 6.17 8.27 -8.37
N PHE A 315 5.11 8.87 -7.85
CA PHE A 315 4.23 9.74 -8.63
C PHE A 315 3.45 10.71 -7.76
N LEU A 316 3.09 11.86 -8.33
CA LEU A 316 2.03 12.70 -7.79
C LEU A 316 0.68 12.20 -8.26
N TYR A 317 -0.27 12.15 -7.34
CA TYR A 317 -1.65 11.80 -7.64
C TYR A 317 -2.62 12.77 -7.00
N GLN A 318 -3.60 13.22 -7.79
CA GLN A 318 -4.80 13.92 -7.37
C GLN A 318 -5.96 13.31 -8.15
N HIS A 319 -7.07 12.99 -7.48
CA HIS A 319 -8.21 12.38 -8.16
C HIS A 319 -8.96 13.41 -9.00
N ARG A 320 -9.06 14.66 -8.54
CA ARG A 320 -9.68 15.73 -9.34
C ARG A 320 -8.79 16.09 -10.54
N PRO A 321 -9.37 16.27 -11.74
CA PRO A 321 -8.66 16.92 -12.84
C PRO A 321 -8.17 18.31 -12.42
N LEU A 322 -7.02 18.75 -12.91
CA LEU A 322 -6.51 20.08 -12.58
C LEU A 322 -7.27 21.18 -13.31
N ASP A 323 -7.57 22.26 -12.59
CA ASP A 323 -8.14 23.47 -13.20
C ASP A 323 -7.06 24.22 -13.99
N GLN A 324 -7.46 25.11 -14.92
CA GLN A 324 -6.50 25.84 -15.75
C GLN A 324 -5.52 26.68 -14.92
N SER A 325 -5.97 27.19 -13.78
CA SER A 325 -5.19 27.99 -12.82
C SER A 325 -4.11 27.19 -12.09
N ASP A 326 -4.23 25.85 -12.04
CA ASP A 326 -3.32 24.99 -11.28
C ASP A 326 -2.08 24.58 -12.09
N PHE A 327 -2.04 24.94 -13.37
CA PHE A 327 -0.86 24.74 -14.20
C PHE A 327 0.19 25.83 -13.95
N SER A 328 1.45 25.42 -13.98
CA SER A 328 2.59 26.33 -13.89
C SER A 328 2.52 27.38 -14.99
N VAL A 329 2.68 28.64 -14.60
CA VAL A 329 2.85 29.78 -15.51
C VAL A 329 4.31 30.01 -15.89
N ALA A 330 5.23 29.13 -15.47
CA ALA A 330 6.64 29.23 -15.77
C ALA A 330 6.88 29.12 -17.29
N ASP A 331 7.71 30.03 -17.80
CA ASP A 331 8.12 30.08 -19.21
C ASP A 331 9.64 29.87 -19.30
N PRO A 332 10.10 28.61 -19.32
CA PRO A 332 11.53 28.28 -19.32
C PRO A 332 12.18 28.76 -20.63
N THR A 333 13.33 29.41 -20.50
CA THR A 333 14.15 29.90 -21.63
C THR A 333 15.59 29.44 -21.48
N GLY A 334 16.39 29.56 -22.54
CA GLY A 334 17.80 29.18 -22.54
C GLY A 334 18.41 29.25 -23.92
N SER A 335 19.67 28.85 -24.04
CA SER A 335 20.34 28.75 -25.35
C SER A 335 19.64 27.72 -26.25
N GLU A 336 19.29 26.56 -25.70
CA GLU A 336 18.59 25.51 -26.44
C GLU A 336 17.69 24.70 -25.49
N ILE A 337 16.40 24.57 -25.84
CA ILE A 337 15.47 23.66 -25.15
C ILE A 337 15.32 22.41 -26.01
N LEU A 338 15.71 21.26 -25.46
CA LEU A 338 15.79 20.00 -26.18
C LEU A 338 14.58 19.09 -25.91
N PHE A 339 14.10 19.08 -24.66
CA PHE A 339 12.95 18.27 -24.26
C PHE A 339 12.14 18.98 -23.20
N LYS A 340 10.81 18.85 -23.29
CA LYS A 340 9.86 19.40 -22.32
C LYS A 340 8.77 18.37 -22.06
N ASN A 341 8.51 18.09 -20.79
CA ASN A 341 7.31 17.37 -20.37
C ASN A 341 6.54 18.14 -19.29
N ARG A 342 5.67 17.46 -18.55
CA ARG A 342 4.85 18.07 -17.49
C ARG A 342 5.65 18.47 -16.24
N ARG A 343 6.77 17.81 -15.96
CA ARG A 343 7.48 17.89 -14.67
C ARG A 343 8.97 18.19 -14.78
N PHE A 344 9.51 18.36 -15.98
CA PHE A 344 10.87 18.85 -16.21
C PHE A 344 11.09 19.35 -17.63
N VAL A 345 12.17 20.12 -17.80
CA VAL A 345 12.73 20.56 -19.08
C VAL A 345 14.19 20.16 -19.11
N ILE A 346 14.67 19.70 -20.26
CA ILE A 346 16.09 19.44 -20.54
C ILE A 346 16.54 20.39 -21.64
N GLY A 347 17.73 20.97 -21.50
CA GLY A 347 18.30 21.87 -22.49
C GLY A 347 19.77 22.16 -22.23
N ARG A 348 20.31 23.12 -22.98
CA ARG A 348 21.67 23.66 -22.79
C ARG A 348 21.59 25.14 -22.50
N GLY A 349 22.36 25.59 -21.50
CA GLY A 349 22.38 27.00 -21.10
C GLY A 349 20.97 27.48 -20.72
N LEU A 350 20.22 26.68 -19.96
CA LEU A 350 18.90 27.06 -19.48
C LEU A 350 19.02 28.23 -18.48
N ASN A 351 18.14 29.21 -18.59
CA ASN A 351 18.10 30.32 -17.64
C ASN A 351 17.39 29.91 -16.35
N GLU A 352 17.77 30.53 -15.23
CA GLU A 352 16.97 30.47 -14.00
C GLU A 352 15.53 30.94 -14.30
N THR A 353 14.55 30.13 -13.91
CA THR A 353 13.14 30.35 -14.24
C THR A 353 12.31 30.35 -12.96
N SER A 354 11.58 31.43 -12.71
CA SER A 354 10.72 31.54 -11.52
C SER A 354 9.72 30.37 -11.46
N GLY A 355 9.55 29.79 -10.28
CA GLY A 355 8.71 28.61 -10.08
C GLY A 355 9.35 27.29 -10.52
N MET A 356 10.64 27.28 -10.88
CA MET A 356 11.40 26.06 -11.18
C MET A 356 12.75 26.07 -10.44
N LYS A 357 13.27 24.89 -10.14
CA LYS A 357 14.65 24.68 -9.68
C LYS A 357 15.50 24.20 -10.85
N LYS A 358 16.60 24.90 -11.10
CA LYS A 358 17.64 24.49 -12.05
C LYS A 358 18.65 23.56 -11.39
N PHE A 359 19.08 22.54 -12.14
CA PHE A 359 20.27 21.74 -11.88
C PHE A 359 21.01 21.49 -13.19
N SER A 360 22.34 21.49 -13.14
CA SER A 360 23.20 20.91 -14.17
C SER A 360 23.25 19.39 -14.05
N SER A 361 23.70 18.71 -15.11
CA SER A 361 23.93 17.26 -15.11
C SER A 361 24.85 16.85 -13.94
N ALA A 362 25.93 17.59 -13.70
CA ALA A 362 26.88 17.30 -12.62
C ALA A 362 26.25 17.42 -11.23
N GLU A 363 25.42 18.44 -10.98
CA GLU A 363 24.69 18.61 -9.72
C GLU A 363 23.66 17.49 -9.50
N LEU A 364 23.17 16.86 -10.57
CA LEU A 364 22.32 15.66 -10.51
C LEU A 364 23.10 14.35 -10.36
N GLY A 365 24.43 14.41 -10.33
CA GLY A 365 25.29 13.21 -10.34
C GLY A 365 25.29 12.47 -11.68
N LEU A 366 24.98 13.17 -12.77
CA LEU A 366 24.98 12.68 -14.14
C LEU A 366 26.18 13.22 -14.92
N SER A 367 26.59 12.48 -15.94
CA SER A 367 27.57 12.93 -16.93
C SER A 367 26.89 13.69 -18.07
N GLY A 368 27.60 14.67 -18.63
CA GLY A 368 27.12 15.50 -19.73
C GLY A 368 27.13 17.00 -19.39
N ASP A 369 26.61 17.79 -20.33
CA ASP A 369 26.60 19.26 -20.32
C ASP A 369 25.17 19.84 -20.30
N LEU A 370 24.16 19.01 -20.03
CA LEU A 370 22.77 19.42 -20.05
C LEU A 370 22.36 20.06 -18.73
N ASP A 371 21.46 21.03 -18.83
CA ASP A 371 20.71 21.63 -17.74
C ASP A 371 19.31 21.01 -17.65
N VAL A 372 18.78 20.94 -16.44
CA VAL A 372 17.46 20.44 -16.11
C VAL A 372 16.72 21.48 -15.27
N LEU A 373 15.51 21.85 -15.70
CA LEU A 373 14.59 22.66 -14.89
C LEU A 373 13.46 21.77 -14.38
N ILE A 374 13.16 21.84 -13.09
CA ILE A 374 12.09 21.07 -12.43
C ILE A 374 11.10 22.05 -11.82
N PRO A 375 9.80 22.00 -12.14
CA PRO A 375 8.78 22.83 -11.49
C PRO A 375 8.78 22.62 -9.98
N ASN A 376 8.64 23.72 -9.24
CA ASN A 376 8.61 23.72 -7.80
C ASN A 376 7.40 22.95 -7.26
N SER A 377 7.57 22.23 -6.15
CA SER A 377 6.48 21.58 -5.42
C SER A 377 5.65 20.67 -6.36
N ILE A 378 4.32 20.75 -6.32
CA ILE A 378 3.41 19.94 -7.13
C ILE A 378 3.04 20.55 -8.49
N ASN A 379 3.67 21.67 -8.87
CA ASN A 379 3.33 22.43 -10.08
C ASN A 379 3.62 21.68 -11.38
N ARG A 380 2.76 21.83 -12.40
CA ARG A 380 2.88 21.05 -13.64
C ARG A 380 2.86 21.97 -14.84
N MET A 381 3.79 21.77 -15.77
CA MET A 381 3.75 22.46 -17.06
C MET A 381 2.62 21.92 -17.93
N ARG A 382 2.03 22.79 -18.73
CA ARG A 382 0.97 22.42 -19.68
C ARG A 382 1.56 21.66 -20.87
N VAL A 383 1.08 20.45 -21.10
CA VAL A 383 1.38 19.62 -22.29
C VAL A 383 0.06 19.12 -22.86
N LYS A 384 -0.19 19.33 -24.15
CA LYS A 384 -1.45 18.95 -24.81
C LYS A 384 -1.62 17.43 -24.81
N GLY A 385 -2.85 16.96 -24.54
CA GLY A 385 -3.23 15.55 -24.65
C GLY A 385 -2.72 14.62 -23.54
N ALA A 386 -2.09 15.16 -22.49
CA ALA A 386 -1.59 14.38 -21.37
C ALA A 386 -2.58 14.37 -20.19
N GLY A 387 -2.60 13.27 -19.43
CA GLY A 387 -3.34 13.15 -18.17
C GLY A 387 -2.91 14.20 -17.14
N SER A 388 -3.79 14.49 -16.18
CA SER A 388 -3.51 15.45 -15.10
C SER A 388 -3.71 14.87 -13.70
N ARG A 389 -4.16 13.63 -13.57
CA ARG A 389 -4.32 13.00 -12.26
C ARG A 389 -3.01 12.39 -11.80
N PHE A 390 -2.27 11.75 -12.70
CA PHE A 390 -0.97 11.12 -12.46
C PHE A 390 0.15 11.84 -13.22
N VAL A 391 1.22 12.20 -12.51
CA VAL A 391 2.46 12.71 -13.12
C VAL A 391 3.68 12.27 -12.33
N HIS A 392 4.82 12.20 -13.00
CA HIS A 392 6.12 11.95 -12.42
C HIS A 392 7.20 12.75 -13.17
N GLY A 393 8.44 12.75 -12.70
CA GLY A 393 9.55 13.51 -13.26
C GLY A 393 9.97 14.70 -12.40
N GLY A 394 9.19 15.08 -11.40
CA GLY A 394 9.46 16.19 -10.50
C GLY A 394 10.22 15.79 -9.24
N ALA A 395 10.30 16.72 -8.28
CA ALA A 395 11.05 16.53 -7.05
C ALA A 395 10.17 16.37 -5.80
N SER A 396 8.86 16.13 -5.93
CA SER A 396 7.98 15.96 -4.76
C SER A 396 8.38 14.75 -3.92
N LEU A 397 8.06 14.75 -2.63
CA LEU A 397 8.35 13.61 -1.74
C LEU A 397 7.74 12.30 -2.28
N GLN A 398 6.54 12.38 -2.85
CA GLN A 398 5.82 11.26 -3.43
C GLN A 398 6.48 10.68 -4.69
N GLU A 399 7.22 11.51 -5.45
CA GLU A 399 7.96 11.10 -6.64
C GLU A 399 9.35 10.56 -6.29
N VAL A 400 10.05 11.17 -5.33
CA VAL A 400 11.49 10.91 -5.10
C VAL A 400 11.79 9.95 -3.97
N VAL A 401 10.88 9.75 -3.01
CA VAL A 401 11.08 8.76 -1.95
C VAL A 401 10.55 7.42 -2.45
N ILE A 402 11.48 6.57 -2.89
CA ILE A 402 11.19 5.27 -3.49
C ILE A 402 11.55 4.11 -2.55
N PRO A 403 10.84 2.97 -2.67
CA PRO A 403 11.01 1.84 -1.77
C PRO A 403 12.21 0.95 -2.15
N VAL A 404 12.85 0.36 -1.14
CA VAL A 404 13.66 -0.85 -1.26
C VAL A 404 13.11 -1.85 -0.26
N LEU A 405 12.30 -2.78 -0.76
CA LEU A 405 11.69 -3.85 0.01
C LEU A 405 12.53 -5.12 -0.12
N LYS A 406 13.07 -5.61 0.99
CA LYS A 406 13.85 -6.85 1.05
C LYS A 406 12.97 -7.95 1.59
N VAL A 407 12.70 -8.97 0.78
CA VAL A 407 11.87 -10.10 1.17
C VAL A 407 12.76 -11.33 1.36
N GLY A 408 12.58 -11.99 2.51
CA GLY A 408 13.25 -13.24 2.85
C GLY A 408 12.25 -14.32 3.23
N LYS A 409 12.60 -15.57 2.92
CA LYS A 409 11.83 -16.75 3.34
C LYS A 409 12.51 -17.43 4.54
N ARG A 410 11.77 -17.56 5.65
CA ARG A 410 12.16 -18.28 6.86
C ARG A 410 11.85 -19.77 6.76
N ARG A 411 12.42 -20.59 7.65
CA ARG A 411 12.21 -22.05 7.67
C ARG A 411 10.92 -22.44 8.41
N GLU A 412 10.66 -21.77 9.53
CA GLU A 412 9.54 -22.08 10.43
C GLU A 412 8.28 -21.30 10.03
N ALA A 413 7.14 -21.97 10.15
CA ALA A 413 5.83 -21.32 10.00
C ALA A 413 5.61 -20.40 11.20
N ASP A 414 5.27 -19.15 10.93
CA ASP A 414 5.24 -18.07 11.91
C ASP A 414 3.91 -17.31 11.91
N VAL A 415 2.83 -17.94 11.44
CA VAL A 415 1.50 -17.33 11.34
C VAL A 415 0.51 -18.12 12.19
N GLY A 416 -0.14 -17.43 13.12
CA GLY A 416 -1.27 -17.94 13.92
C GLY A 416 -2.56 -17.16 13.65
N LYS A 417 -3.66 -17.57 14.28
CA LYS A 417 -4.93 -16.82 14.32
C LYS A 417 -5.22 -16.36 15.74
N VAL A 418 -5.81 -15.18 15.91
CA VAL A 418 -6.25 -14.67 17.22
C VAL A 418 -7.12 -15.66 17.97
N ASP A 419 -6.97 -15.73 19.28
CA ASP A 419 -7.83 -16.51 20.16
C ASP A 419 -9.01 -15.67 20.65
N VAL A 420 -10.13 -16.35 20.83
CA VAL A 420 -11.40 -15.73 21.22
C VAL A 420 -11.89 -16.39 22.50
N GLN A 421 -12.16 -15.58 23.50
CA GLN A 421 -12.66 -16.03 24.80
C GLN A 421 -14.11 -15.59 24.98
N ILE A 422 -14.93 -16.47 25.56
CA ILE A 422 -16.30 -16.15 25.94
C ILE A 422 -16.28 -15.58 27.36
N ILE A 423 -16.75 -14.35 27.52
CA ILE A 423 -16.92 -13.68 28.80
C ILE A 423 -18.42 -13.60 29.09
N VAL A 424 -18.87 -14.30 30.12
CA VAL A 424 -20.27 -14.27 30.56
C VAL A 424 -20.40 -13.34 31.77
N PRO A 425 -21.21 -12.27 31.68
CA PRO A 425 -21.46 -11.39 32.82
C PRO A 425 -22.37 -12.11 33.84
N GLY A 426 -21.85 -12.35 35.05
CA GLY A 426 -22.65 -12.90 36.16
C GLY A 426 -22.78 -14.43 36.13
N ARG A 427 -23.97 -14.95 36.47
CA ARG A 427 -24.23 -16.40 36.54
C ARG A 427 -24.50 -16.95 35.14
N SER A 428 -24.02 -18.16 34.86
CA SER A 428 -24.30 -18.89 33.61
C SER A 428 -25.72 -19.47 33.59
N LEU A 429 -26.72 -18.57 33.63
CA LEU A 429 -28.15 -18.87 33.67
C LEU A 429 -28.85 -18.04 32.59
N ILE A 430 -29.62 -18.70 31.73
CA ILE A 430 -30.50 -18.06 30.75
C ILE A 430 -31.93 -18.19 31.26
N SER A 431 -32.51 -17.07 31.72
CA SER A 431 -33.87 -17.04 32.26
C SER A 431 -34.85 -16.19 31.47
N SER A 432 -34.39 -15.58 30.38
CA SER A 432 -35.20 -14.73 29.49
C SER A 432 -35.04 -15.19 28.04
N GLY A 433 -35.86 -14.66 27.13
CA GLY A 433 -35.76 -14.95 25.69
C GLY A 433 -34.50 -14.41 25.00
N GLN A 434 -33.57 -13.83 25.76
CA GLN A 434 -32.31 -13.30 25.25
C GLN A 434 -31.19 -13.48 26.26
N THR A 435 -29.94 -13.54 25.79
CA THR A 435 -28.76 -13.59 26.66
C THR A 435 -27.61 -12.80 26.06
N ALA A 436 -26.99 -11.97 26.89
CA ALA A 436 -25.83 -11.18 26.51
C ALA A 436 -24.54 -11.86 26.96
N VAL A 437 -23.54 -11.83 26.09
CA VAL A 437 -22.16 -12.26 26.37
C VAL A 437 -21.21 -11.26 25.73
N THR A 438 -19.96 -11.24 26.19
CA THR A 438 -18.89 -10.52 25.51
C THR A 438 -17.90 -11.53 24.96
N LEU A 439 -17.53 -11.39 23.69
CA LEU A 439 -16.45 -12.16 23.09
C LEU A 439 -15.20 -11.31 23.05
N TYR A 440 -14.11 -11.81 23.61
CA TYR A 440 -12.86 -11.07 23.74
C TYR A 440 -11.78 -11.66 22.84
N GLN A 441 -11.18 -10.82 21.98
CA GLN A 441 -10.04 -11.20 21.16
C GLN A 441 -8.74 -11.01 21.97
N ALA A 442 -8.10 -12.13 22.33
CA ALA A 442 -6.99 -12.14 23.26
C ALA A 442 -5.77 -11.35 22.77
N GLN A 443 -5.36 -11.61 21.53
CA GLN A 443 -4.22 -10.93 20.88
C GLN A 443 -4.72 -9.89 19.87
N ALA A 444 -3.98 -8.79 19.67
CA ALA A 444 -4.22 -7.88 18.55
C ALA A 444 -3.87 -8.56 17.22
N VAL A 445 -4.62 -8.26 16.16
CA VAL A 445 -4.27 -8.68 14.81
C VAL A 445 -3.00 -7.96 14.35
N SER A 446 -2.10 -8.75 13.78
CA SER A 446 -0.87 -8.29 13.16
C SER A 446 -0.63 -9.06 11.86
N GLU A 447 0.51 -8.82 11.23
CA GLU A 447 0.93 -9.60 10.06
C GLU A 447 1.05 -11.10 10.39
N LYS A 448 1.48 -11.44 11.62
CA LYS A 448 1.72 -12.82 12.07
C LYS A 448 0.61 -13.41 12.91
N GLN A 449 -0.31 -12.56 13.38
CA GLN A 449 -1.48 -12.96 14.11
C GLN A 449 -2.72 -12.57 13.29
N GLN A 450 -3.24 -13.52 12.52
CA GLN A 450 -4.34 -13.28 11.59
C GLN A 450 -5.70 -13.25 12.28
N GLN A 451 -6.68 -12.68 11.59
CA GLN A 451 -8.07 -12.69 12.02
C GLN A 451 -8.62 -14.12 12.15
N ARG A 452 -9.65 -14.27 12.97
CA ARG A 452 -10.45 -15.50 13.06
C ARG A 452 -11.91 -15.22 12.74
N ASP A 453 -12.51 -16.05 11.91
CA ASP A 453 -13.93 -15.99 11.59
C ASP A 453 -14.65 -17.14 12.31
N LEU A 454 -15.66 -16.82 13.12
CA LEU A 454 -16.41 -17.78 13.94
C LEU A 454 -17.91 -17.62 13.72
N LEU A 455 -18.62 -18.74 13.68
CA LEU A 455 -20.06 -18.82 13.80
C LEU A 455 -20.41 -19.03 15.28
N ALA A 456 -21.26 -18.18 15.83
CA ALA A 456 -21.69 -18.28 17.22
C ALA A 456 -23.19 -18.57 17.30
N GLY A 457 -23.59 -19.51 18.15
CA GLY A 457 -24.98 -19.87 18.41
C GLY A 457 -25.12 -20.64 19.73
N ILE A 458 -26.33 -20.69 20.29
CA ILE A 458 -26.65 -21.46 21.48
C ILE A 458 -27.34 -22.75 21.06
N TYR A 459 -26.79 -23.88 21.49
CA TYR A 459 -27.25 -25.21 21.10
C TYR A 459 -27.64 -26.03 22.33
N ALA A 460 -28.66 -26.86 22.21
CA ALA A 460 -28.97 -27.90 23.17
C ALA A 460 -27.94 -29.05 23.13
N ASN A 461 -28.01 -29.95 24.10
CA ASN A 461 -27.08 -31.08 24.22
C ASN A 461 -27.16 -32.05 23.03
N ASP A 462 -28.32 -32.14 22.36
CA ASP A 462 -28.52 -32.95 21.15
C ASP A 462 -28.03 -32.27 19.86
N GLY A 463 -27.53 -31.03 19.96
CA GLY A 463 -27.05 -30.23 18.83
C GLY A 463 -28.10 -29.33 18.18
N THR A 464 -29.35 -29.31 18.68
CA THR A 464 -30.39 -28.40 18.19
C THR A 464 -30.02 -26.95 18.46
N LEU A 465 -30.02 -26.10 17.42
CA LEU A 465 -29.85 -24.66 17.58
C LEU A 465 -31.11 -24.06 18.22
N ILE A 466 -30.94 -23.31 19.31
CA ILE A 466 -32.04 -22.70 20.08
C ILE A 466 -31.94 -21.17 20.15
N SER A 467 -31.07 -20.56 19.36
CA SER A 467 -30.93 -19.11 19.21
C SER A 467 -30.77 -18.71 17.76
N ASP A 468 -30.72 -17.41 17.48
CA ASP A 468 -30.10 -16.90 16.27
C ASP A 468 -28.59 -17.25 16.20
N GLU A 469 -28.05 -17.21 14.98
CA GLU A 469 -26.62 -17.43 14.72
C GLU A 469 -25.97 -16.14 14.23
N HIS A 470 -24.73 -15.90 14.69
CA HIS A 470 -23.94 -14.75 14.28
C HIS A 470 -22.66 -15.19 13.58
N ASN A 471 -22.42 -14.66 12.37
CA ASN A 471 -21.13 -14.76 11.70
C ASN A 471 -20.24 -13.59 12.15
N LEU A 472 -19.12 -13.91 12.80
CA LEU A 472 -18.29 -12.94 13.50
C LEU A 472 -16.86 -12.96 12.97
N THR A 473 -16.31 -11.78 12.71
CA THR A 473 -14.89 -11.60 12.35
C THR A 473 -14.13 -10.93 13.49
N PHE A 474 -13.12 -11.62 14.00
CA PHE A 474 -12.18 -11.14 15.02
C PHE A 474 -10.91 -10.65 14.35
N ASP A 475 -10.89 -9.37 13.99
CA ASP A 475 -9.77 -8.68 13.35
C ASP A 475 -9.39 -7.36 14.04
N PHE A 476 -9.55 -7.27 15.36
CA PHE A 476 -9.18 -6.07 16.11
C PHE A 476 -7.66 -5.91 16.18
N ALA A 477 -7.12 -4.77 15.72
CA ALA A 477 -5.68 -4.49 15.73
C ALA A 477 -5.22 -3.60 16.90
N SER A 478 -6.15 -3.13 17.75
CA SER A 478 -5.81 -2.28 18.89
C SER A 478 -5.02 -3.06 19.94
N GLU A 479 -3.98 -2.45 20.50
CA GLU A 479 -3.24 -3.00 21.66
C GLU A 479 -4.02 -2.85 22.98
N ASN A 480 -5.02 -1.96 23.01
CA ASN A 480 -5.90 -1.80 24.17
C ASN A 480 -6.91 -2.96 24.25
N ALA A 481 -6.84 -3.75 25.33
CA ALA A 481 -7.69 -4.93 25.53
C ALA A 481 -9.19 -4.61 25.49
N ARG A 482 -9.61 -3.45 26.03
CA ARG A 482 -11.03 -3.05 26.04
C ARG A 482 -11.60 -2.79 24.65
N GLU A 483 -10.75 -2.38 23.71
CA GLU A 483 -11.15 -2.15 22.31
C GLU A 483 -11.21 -3.44 21.49
N ARG A 484 -10.84 -4.57 22.10
CA ARG A 484 -10.92 -5.92 21.52
C ARG A 484 -12.06 -6.76 22.10
N GLU A 485 -12.95 -6.13 22.85
CA GLU A 485 -14.18 -6.73 23.34
C GLU A 485 -15.32 -6.54 22.33
N LEU A 486 -16.08 -7.60 22.09
CA LEU A 486 -17.25 -7.60 21.25
C LEU A 486 -18.47 -8.06 22.05
N PRO A 487 -19.26 -7.12 22.61
CA PRO A 487 -20.54 -7.43 23.23
C PRO A 487 -21.51 -7.99 22.18
N LEU A 488 -22.16 -9.10 22.50
CA LEU A 488 -23.14 -9.78 21.67
C LEU A 488 -24.35 -10.20 22.48
N LYS A 489 -25.47 -10.33 21.78
CA LYS A 489 -26.74 -10.69 22.37
C LYS A 489 -27.41 -11.72 21.48
N PHE A 490 -27.65 -12.89 22.05
CA PHE A 490 -28.38 -13.99 21.41
C PHE A 490 -29.86 -13.85 21.73
N LEU A 491 -30.69 -14.03 20.72
CA LEU A 491 -32.14 -14.13 20.83
C LEU A 491 -32.51 -15.61 20.77
N LEU A 492 -33.17 -16.11 21.80
CA LEU A 492 -33.62 -17.50 21.82
C LEU A 492 -34.81 -17.66 20.87
N SER A 493 -34.82 -18.78 20.16
CA SER A 493 -35.94 -19.20 19.33
C SER A 493 -37.02 -19.90 20.16
N ARG A 494 -38.15 -20.26 19.55
CA ARG A 494 -39.23 -21.00 20.24
C ARG A 494 -38.80 -22.42 20.60
N GLU A 495 -37.88 -23.00 19.84
CA GLU A 495 -37.31 -24.33 20.07
C GLU A 495 -36.65 -24.43 21.45
N ALA A 496 -36.16 -23.32 22.02
CA ALA A 496 -35.57 -23.28 23.36
C ALA A 496 -36.51 -23.80 24.46
N ASP A 497 -37.83 -23.66 24.29
CA ASP A 497 -38.81 -24.05 25.31
C ASP A 497 -38.84 -25.57 25.56
N GLN A 498 -38.46 -26.37 24.56
CA GLN A 498 -38.35 -27.83 24.67
C GLN A 498 -37.17 -28.29 25.53
N PHE A 499 -36.20 -27.39 25.75
CA PHE A 499 -34.96 -27.66 26.49
C PHE A 499 -34.92 -26.93 27.83
N ASN A 500 -36.06 -26.44 28.32
CA ASN A 500 -36.13 -25.78 29.62
C ASN A 500 -35.68 -26.71 30.75
N ASP A 501 -35.05 -26.15 31.77
CA ASP A 501 -34.40 -26.85 32.89
C ASP A 501 -33.23 -27.77 32.49
N GLN A 502 -32.71 -27.65 31.26
CA GLN A 502 -31.54 -28.38 30.79
C GLN A 502 -30.30 -27.48 30.67
N ASP A 503 -29.13 -28.12 30.57
CA ASP A 503 -27.89 -27.46 30.17
C ASP A 503 -27.87 -27.22 28.66
N VAL A 504 -27.50 -26.00 28.27
CA VAL A 504 -27.34 -25.57 26.88
C VAL A 504 -25.97 -24.92 26.70
N PHE A 505 -25.49 -24.84 25.46
CA PHE A 505 -24.11 -24.48 25.17
C PHE A 505 -24.06 -23.35 24.16
N LEU A 506 -23.51 -22.19 24.55
CA LEU A 506 -23.01 -21.22 23.59
C LEU A 506 -21.76 -21.82 22.95
N LYS A 507 -21.83 -22.08 21.65
CA LYS A 507 -20.70 -22.60 20.87
C LYS A 507 -20.19 -21.53 19.92
N LEU A 508 -18.87 -21.36 19.90
CA LEU A 508 -18.14 -20.71 18.83
C LEU A 508 -17.58 -21.80 17.93
N ARG A 509 -17.89 -21.72 16.64
CA ARG A 509 -17.55 -22.75 15.66
C ARG A 509 -16.76 -22.14 14.51
N GLU A 510 -15.70 -22.81 14.08
CA GLU A 510 -14.88 -22.37 12.96
C GLU A 510 -15.15 -23.21 11.71
N ARG A 511 -15.20 -22.56 10.56
CA ARG A 511 -15.44 -23.23 9.28
C ARG A 511 -14.21 -24.04 8.87
N ILE A 512 -14.39 -25.31 8.54
CA ILE A 512 -13.30 -26.19 8.10
C ILE A 512 -12.93 -25.85 6.65
N GLY A 513 -11.83 -25.10 6.47
CA GLY A 513 -11.32 -24.70 5.16
C GLY A 513 -12.38 -23.95 4.33
N LYS A 514 -12.66 -24.44 3.12
CA LYS A 514 -13.71 -23.89 2.24
C LYS A 514 -15.00 -24.74 2.23
N THR A 515 -15.13 -25.71 3.13
CA THR A 515 -16.29 -26.64 3.17
C THR A 515 -17.52 -25.99 3.79
N SER A 516 -18.70 -26.60 3.76
CA SER A 516 -19.87 -26.14 4.53
C SER A 516 -19.87 -26.62 5.99
N HIS A 517 -18.82 -27.31 6.43
CA HIS A 517 -18.73 -27.90 7.76
C HIS A 517 -18.02 -26.98 8.74
N TYR A 518 -18.43 -27.07 10.00
CA TYR A 518 -17.88 -26.28 11.10
C TYR A 518 -17.48 -27.19 12.26
N GLU A 519 -16.31 -26.92 12.84
CA GLU A 519 -15.80 -27.56 14.05
C GLU A 519 -15.98 -26.66 15.28
N ASP A 520 -16.19 -27.26 16.44
CA ASP A 520 -16.32 -26.50 17.70
C ASP A 520 -14.94 -25.94 18.08
N TYR A 521 -14.85 -24.61 18.19
CA TYR A 521 -13.63 -23.89 18.61
C TYR A 521 -13.61 -23.68 20.12
N ALA A 522 -14.72 -23.18 20.67
CA ALA A 522 -14.89 -22.96 22.10
C ALA A 522 -16.36 -23.09 22.49
N SER A 523 -16.64 -23.47 23.73
CA SER A 523 -18.00 -23.59 24.24
C SER A 523 -18.12 -23.09 25.67
N HIS A 524 -19.24 -22.47 26.00
CA HIS A 524 -19.61 -22.10 27.37
C HIS A 524 -20.96 -22.69 27.74
N ARG A 525 -21.03 -23.36 28.91
CA ARG A 525 -22.25 -23.99 29.41
C ARG A 525 -23.13 -22.98 30.14
N PHE A 526 -24.42 -22.98 29.82
CA PHE A 526 -25.47 -22.26 30.52
C PHE A 526 -26.52 -23.24 31.04
N GLN A 527 -27.17 -22.90 32.16
CA GLN A 527 -28.46 -23.50 32.52
C GLN A 527 -29.58 -22.70 31.88
N LEU A 528 -30.51 -23.36 31.18
CA LEU A 528 -31.72 -22.73 30.66
C LEU A 528 -32.86 -22.90 31.68
N ARG A 529 -33.38 -21.80 32.23
CA ARG A 529 -34.54 -21.79 33.14
C ARG A 529 -35.42 -20.59 32.88
N ARG A 530 -36.27 -20.69 31.87
CA ARG A 530 -37.26 -19.68 31.53
C ARG A 530 -38.48 -19.83 32.42
N GLY A 531 -38.99 -18.71 32.93
CA GLY A 531 -40.34 -18.68 33.51
C GLY A 531 -41.35 -18.99 32.41
N ILE A 532 -42.37 -19.80 32.73
CA ILE A 532 -43.45 -20.17 31.82
C ILE A 532 -43.99 -18.89 31.16
N THR A 533 -43.94 -18.84 29.83
CA THR A 533 -44.74 -17.90 29.06
C THR A 533 -46.20 -18.26 29.30
N THR A 534 -46.85 -17.61 30.26
CA THR A 534 -48.31 -17.48 30.24
C THR A 534 -48.64 -16.63 29.02
N ASP A 535 -49.20 -17.26 28.00
CA ASP A 535 -49.91 -16.59 26.91
C ASP A 535 -50.90 -15.59 27.53
N PHE A 536 -50.60 -14.30 27.39
CA PHE A 536 -51.63 -13.27 27.45
C PHE A 536 -51.79 -12.77 26.02
N ASP A 537 -52.76 -13.38 25.32
CA ASP A 537 -53.39 -12.78 24.15
C ASP A 537 -53.99 -11.43 24.55
N PHE A 538 -53.59 -10.35 23.86
CA PHE A 538 -54.36 -9.11 23.72
C PHE A 538 -54.10 -8.49 22.35
#